data_AF-A0A251R399-F1
#
_entry.id   AF-A0A251R399-F1
#
_cell.length_a   1.000
_cell.length_b   1.000
_cell.length_c   1.000
_cell.angle_alpha   90.00
_cell.angle_beta   90.00
_cell.angle_gamma   90.00
#
_symmetry.space_group_name_H-M   'P 1'
#
loop_
_entity.id
_entity.type
_entity.pdbx_description
1 polymer ?
#
loop_
_entity_poly.entity_id
_entity_poly.type
_entity_poly.pdbx_seq_one_letter_code
_entity_poly.pdbx_strand_id
1 'polypeptide(L)'
;MEQHNQQTLVTPLVSLFFILLSSLNVTFATASSGESPFTPKAHLIRYWNKAVQNDAQKPSFLLSKASPLTAVDSAAFAQLAAQNALSTRLQEFCSSANLLCFPDVGQSLENHDGDTNFTAYSTKNFTNYGTARWAGVDSFKNYSVGDTSQVDSFRRYSRDSVNHTDDFNSYGPEANLVDQSFNSYATGAIAGTGEFKNYADSVNVPNLRFNSYSDDSTGRAHAFTAYSENANAGDQSFTSYSKHGNGAPNEFTGYGTDANSVGSGFTGYSEAVNGADDKFNNYGNDQNNPQNKFKSYGDSSNAAVETFTSYRDSANVGDDSFQSYAKNSDGEKVNFVNYGKSFEVGSDKFTGYGKGARGESVGFKIYGVNNSFSDYAKNESITFKGYTKLSGSLVKRRVEPGKFFRESMLKKGIVMPMPNIQDKMPKRRLITPPWRRSCWTPWKNARELRALARQNAALRRLRI
;
A
#
# COMPACT_ATOMS: atom_id res chain seq x y z
N MET A 1 50.66 -44.63 -67.30
CA MET A 1 49.72 -43.76 -66.55
C MET A 1 48.77 -44.69 -65.82
N GLU A 2 49.22 -45.14 -64.65
CA GLU A 2 48.52 -46.11 -63.81
C GLU A 2 47.40 -45.43 -63.03
N GLN A 3 46.23 -46.08 -63.02
CA GLN A 3 45.19 -45.85 -62.02
C GLN A 3 45.54 -46.68 -60.78
N HIS A 4 45.58 -46.05 -59.61
CA HIS A 4 45.42 -46.77 -58.35
C HIS A 4 44.57 -45.99 -57.34
N ASN A 5 43.63 -46.75 -56.79
CA ASN A 5 42.67 -46.47 -55.71
C ASN A 5 43.29 -45.83 -54.45
N GLN A 6 42.56 -44.93 -53.80
CA GLN A 6 42.58 -44.81 -52.33
C GLN A 6 41.17 -44.55 -51.77
N GLN A 7 40.80 -45.43 -50.84
CA GLN A 7 39.48 -45.56 -50.22
C GLN A 7 39.25 -44.55 -49.09
N THR A 8 37.97 -44.24 -48.92
CA THR A 8 37.31 -43.38 -47.92
C THR A 8 37.66 -43.68 -46.46
N LEU A 9 37.99 -42.62 -45.70
CA LEU A 9 38.07 -42.64 -44.22
C LEU A 9 37.46 -41.36 -43.63
N VAL A 10 36.13 -41.21 -43.68
CA VAL A 10 35.42 -40.07 -43.05
C VAL A 10 34.28 -40.53 -42.11
N THR A 11 34.05 -41.84 -42.00
CA THR A 11 32.87 -42.39 -41.32
C THR A 11 33.00 -42.87 -39.86
N PRO A 12 34.13 -42.83 -39.12
CA PRO A 12 34.12 -43.27 -37.72
C PRO A 12 33.90 -42.13 -36.70
N LEU A 13 34.16 -40.86 -37.04
CA LEU A 13 34.11 -39.75 -36.08
C LEU A 13 32.69 -39.21 -35.83
N VAL A 14 31.80 -39.30 -36.82
CA VAL A 14 30.40 -38.88 -36.70
C VAL A 14 29.58 -39.90 -35.87
N SER A 15 29.87 -41.19 -36.01
CA SER A 15 29.17 -42.24 -35.24
C SER A 15 29.50 -42.22 -33.74
N LEU A 16 30.71 -41.82 -33.35
CA LEU A 16 31.07 -41.73 -31.92
C LEU A 16 30.35 -40.57 -31.20
N PHE A 17 30.03 -39.49 -31.92
CA PHE A 17 29.30 -38.35 -31.36
C PHE A 17 27.81 -38.67 -31.12
N PHE A 18 27.20 -39.49 -31.98
CA PHE A 18 25.79 -39.92 -31.81
C PHE A 18 25.60 -40.93 -30.65
N ILE A 19 26.62 -41.71 -30.31
CA ILE A 19 26.54 -42.67 -29.19
C ILE A 19 26.62 -41.96 -27.83
N LEU A 20 27.38 -40.85 -27.74
CA LEU A 20 27.47 -40.03 -26.52
C LEU A 20 26.21 -39.23 -26.20
N LEU A 21 25.38 -38.90 -27.20
CA LEU A 21 24.06 -38.28 -26.95
C LEU A 21 22.98 -39.31 -26.55
N SER A 22 23.20 -40.60 -26.79
CA SER A 22 22.21 -41.66 -26.52
C SER A 22 22.23 -42.17 -25.07
N SER A 23 23.24 -41.81 -24.27
CA SER A 23 23.38 -42.26 -22.87
C SER A 23 22.83 -41.27 -21.83
N LEU A 24 22.27 -40.12 -22.24
CA LEU A 24 21.49 -39.24 -21.38
C LEU A 24 20.01 -39.66 -21.36
N ASN A 25 19.75 -40.92 -21.02
CA ASN A 25 18.42 -41.33 -20.58
C ASN A 25 18.22 -40.82 -19.16
N VAL A 26 17.78 -39.57 -19.03
CA VAL A 26 17.06 -39.14 -17.83
C VAL A 26 15.77 -39.94 -17.82
N THR A 27 15.68 -40.90 -16.91
CA THR A 27 14.48 -41.69 -16.66
C THR A 27 13.33 -40.73 -16.32
N PHE A 28 12.49 -40.44 -17.32
CA PHE A 28 11.16 -39.92 -17.08
C PHE A 28 10.35 -41.07 -16.49
N ALA A 29 10.32 -41.11 -15.16
CA ALA A 29 9.29 -41.85 -14.45
C ALA A 29 7.94 -41.41 -15.02
N THR A 30 7.16 -42.39 -15.45
CA THR A 30 5.85 -42.27 -16.08
C THR A 30 4.95 -41.36 -15.25
N ALA A 31 4.86 -40.09 -15.65
CA ALA A 31 3.87 -39.17 -15.14
C ALA A 31 2.51 -39.60 -15.69
N SER A 32 1.59 -39.90 -14.80
CA SER A 32 0.18 -40.06 -15.14
C SER A 32 -0.32 -38.81 -15.89
N SER A 33 -0.93 -39.04 -17.05
CA SER A 33 -1.84 -38.13 -17.77
C SER A 33 -1.65 -36.61 -17.56
N GLY A 34 -0.90 -35.97 -18.45
CA GLY A 34 -1.33 -34.71 -19.06
C GLY A 34 -0.97 -33.37 -18.41
N GLU A 35 -0.07 -33.27 -17.43
CA GLU A 35 0.35 -31.97 -16.89
C GLU A 35 1.84 -31.67 -17.14
N SER A 36 2.11 -30.63 -17.95
CA SER A 36 3.48 -30.17 -18.22
C SER A 36 4.20 -29.70 -16.95
N PRO A 37 5.51 -29.97 -16.80
CA PRO A 37 6.31 -29.62 -15.62
C PRO A 37 6.51 -28.11 -15.42
N PHE A 38 6.06 -27.29 -16.39
CA PHE A 38 6.20 -25.84 -16.42
C PHE A 38 4.92 -25.10 -16.02
N THR A 39 3.84 -25.82 -15.67
CA THR A 39 2.61 -25.18 -15.18
C THR A 39 2.74 -24.72 -13.72
N PRO A 40 1.99 -23.69 -13.27
CA PRO A 40 1.96 -23.25 -11.88
C PRO A 40 1.57 -24.37 -10.90
N LYS A 41 0.65 -25.26 -11.30
CA LYS A 41 0.20 -26.41 -10.51
C LYS A 41 1.30 -27.48 -10.38
N ALA A 42 1.97 -27.85 -11.48
CA ALA A 42 3.11 -28.77 -11.43
C ALA A 42 4.26 -28.22 -10.57
N HIS A 43 4.48 -26.89 -10.61
CA HIS A 43 5.45 -26.25 -9.72
C HIS A 43 5.09 -26.39 -8.24
N LEU A 44 3.83 -26.12 -7.87
CA LEU A 44 3.36 -26.28 -6.49
C LEU A 44 3.53 -27.72 -5.99
N ILE A 45 3.20 -28.71 -6.82
CA ILE A 45 3.38 -30.13 -6.51
C ILE A 45 4.86 -30.45 -6.28
N ARG A 46 5.75 -29.98 -7.15
CA ARG A 46 7.20 -30.19 -7.02
C ARG A 46 7.77 -29.54 -5.76
N TYR A 47 7.33 -28.31 -5.45
CA TYR A 47 7.72 -27.62 -4.23
C TYR A 47 7.25 -28.37 -2.99
N TRP A 48 6.00 -28.83 -2.96
CA TRP A 48 5.45 -29.63 -1.87
C TRP A 48 6.27 -30.90 -1.63
N ASN A 49 6.55 -31.67 -2.68
CA ASN A 49 7.37 -32.89 -2.58
C ASN A 49 8.78 -32.62 -2.04
N LYS A 50 9.34 -31.44 -2.33
CA LYS A 50 10.67 -31.05 -1.85
C LYS A 50 10.65 -30.58 -0.38
N ALA A 51 9.64 -29.79 -0.01
CA ALA A 51 9.58 -29.12 1.29
C ALA A 51 8.92 -29.98 2.37
N VAL A 52 7.99 -30.85 1.97
CA VAL A 52 7.22 -31.73 2.85
C VAL A 52 7.61 -33.17 2.50
N GLN A 53 8.59 -33.69 3.22
CA GLN A 53 9.12 -35.05 3.04
C GLN A 53 8.23 -36.06 3.77
N ASN A 54 6.95 -36.15 3.38
CA ASN A 54 6.05 -37.18 3.86
C ASN A 54 5.17 -37.71 2.71
N ASP A 55 4.61 -38.90 2.91
CA ASP A 55 3.72 -39.54 1.94
C ASP A 55 2.25 -39.10 2.11
N ALA A 56 2.00 -38.02 2.86
CA ALA A 56 0.65 -37.53 3.09
C ALA A 56 0.02 -37.04 1.77
N GLN A 57 -1.28 -37.27 1.62
CA GLN A 57 -2.02 -36.77 0.48
C GLN A 57 -1.90 -35.24 0.40
N LYS A 58 -1.51 -34.73 -0.77
CA LYS A 58 -1.36 -33.29 -0.99
C LYS A 58 -2.71 -32.61 -0.77
N PRO A 59 -2.77 -31.51 0.00
CA PRO A 59 -4.02 -30.84 0.27
C PRO A 59 -4.70 -30.38 -1.03
N SER A 60 -5.85 -30.98 -1.35
CA SER A 60 -6.63 -30.67 -2.56
C SER A 60 -7.01 -29.20 -2.62
N PHE A 61 -7.26 -28.59 -1.45
CA PHE A 61 -7.50 -27.15 -1.32
C PHE A 61 -6.35 -26.31 -1.89
N LEU A 62 -5.09 -26.62 -1.58
CA LEU A 62 -3.94 -25.84 -2.08
C LEU A 62 -3.76 -26.02 -3.59
N LEU A 63 -3.92 -27.24 -4.10
CA LEU A 63 -3.85 -27.52 -5.54
C LEU A 63 -5.00 -26.84 -6.30
N SER A 64 -6.19 -26.76 -5.70
CA SER A 64 -7.33 -26.05 -6.27
C SER A 64 -7.11 -24.54 -6.38
N LYS A 65 -6.18 -23.99 -5.58
CA LYS A 65 -5.82 -22.58 -5.63
C LYS A 65 -4.72 -22.29 -6.65
N ALA A 66 -4.10 -23.29 -7.27
CA ALA A 66 -3.11 -23.07 -8.33
C ALA A 66 -3.76 -22.57 -9.62
N SER A 67 -3.07 -21.68 -10.32
CA SER A 67 -3.50 -21.18 -11.64
C SER A 67 -3.63 -22.32 -12.67
N PRO A 68 -4.68 -22.32 -13.52
CA PRO A 68 -4.91 -23.33 -14.54
C PRO A 68 -4.11 -23.07 -15.84
N LEU A 69 -3.16 -22.11 -15.86
CA LEU A 69 -2.35 -21.83 -17.03
C LEU A 69 -1.74 -23.09 -17.62
N THR A 70 -1.89 -23.25 -18.93
CA THR A 70 -1.22 -24.32 -19.66
C THR A 70 0.28 -24.05 -19.76
N ALA A 71 1.04 -25.04 -20.20
CA ALA A 71 2.48 -24.90 -20.43
C ALA A 71 2.79 -23.81 -21.48
N VAL A 72 1.97 -23.80 -22.54
CA VAL A 72 2.12 -22.91 -23.69
C VAL A 72 1.82 -21.47 -23.25
N ASP A 73 0.70 -21.27 -22.56
CA ASP A 73 0.33 -19.95 -22.02
C ASP A 73 1.39 -19.45 -21.03
N SER A 74 1.85 -20.32 -20.13
CA SER A 74 2.90 -19.98 -19.16
C SER A 74 4.18 -19.52 -19.86
N ALA A 75 4.58 -20.17 -20.95
CA ALA A 75 5.76 -19.80 -21.72
C ALA A 75 5.56 -18.50 -22.51
N ALA A 76 4.39 -18.30 -23.12
CA ALA A 76 4.06 -17.09 -23.89
C ALA A 76 4.02 -15.85 -22.98
N PHE A 77 3.29 -15.91 -21.86
CA PHE A 77 3.22 -14.81 -20.91
C PHE A 77 4.57 -14.58 -20.19
N ALA A 78 5.39 -15.62 -20.01
CA ALA A 78 6.76 -15.46 -19.52
C ALA A 78 7.62 -14.60 -20.45
N GLN A 79 7.49 -14.79 -21.77
CA GLN A 79 8.24 -14.00 -22.75
C GLN A 79 7.77 -12.53 -22.77
N LEU A 80 6.45 -12.29 -22.74
CA LEU A 80 5.90 -10.93 -22.66
C LEU A 80 6.35 -10.21 -21.38
N ALA A 81 6.34 -10.91 -20.24
CA ALA A 81 6.87 -10.38 -18.99
C ALA A 81 8.38 -10.05 -19.09
N ALA A 82 9.17 -10.88 -19.79
CA ALA A 82 10.60 -10.62 -20.02
C ALA A 82 10.86 -9.29 -20.72
N GLN A 83 9.95 -8.95 -21.63
CA GLN A 83 10.03 -7.81 -22.51
C GLN A 83 9.30 -6.57 -21.95
N ASN A 84 8.76 -6.65 -20.72
CA ASN A 84 7.88 -5.63 -20.13
C ASN A 84 6.66 -5.28 -21.01
N ALA A 85 6.12 -6.28 -21.70
CA ALA A 85 4.97 -6.12 -22.61
C ALA A 85 3.73 -6.88 -22.11
N LEU A 86 3.70 -7.37 -20.87
CA LEU A 86 2.58 -8.16 -20.34
C LEU A 86 1.29 -7.33 -20.24
N SER A 87 1.38 -6.02 -19.95
CA SER A 87 0.25 -5.08 -19.92
C SER A 87 -0.58 -5.12 -21.20
N THR A 88 0.05 -5.27 -22.36
CA THR A 88 -0.61 -5.32 -23.67
C THR A 88 -1.59 -6.49 -23.81
N ARG A 89 -1.42 -7.56 -23.03
CA ARG A 89 -2.27 -8.74 -22.98
C ARG A 89 -2.64 -9.12 -21.55
N LEU A 90 -2.78 -8.11 -20.68
CA LEU A 90 -3.03 -8.33 -19.25
C LEU A 90 -4.34 -9.07 -19.02
N GLN A 91 -5.40 -8.65 -19.71
CA GLN A 91 -6.72 -9.27 -19.55
C GLN A 91 -6.73 -10.74 -20.01
N GLU A 92 -6.05 -11.03 -21.12
CA GLU A 92 -5.87 -12.40 -21.62
C GLU A 92 -5.10 -13.25 -20.61
N PHE A 93 -3.98 -12.73 -20.10
CA PHE A 93 -3.18 -13.39 -19.07
C PHE A 93 -4.02 -13.72 -17.84
N CYS A 94 -4.78 -12.76 -17.34
CA CYS A 94 -5.53 -12.91 -16.11
C CYS A 94 -6.72 -13.85 -16.26
N SER A 95 -7.42 -13.81 -17.39
CA SER A 95 -8.47 -14.78 -17.72
C SER A 95 -7.90 -16.20 -17.79
N SER A 96 -6.83 -16.41 -18.57
CA SER A 96 -6.18 -17.72 -18.72
C SER A 96 -5.58 -18.22 -17.41
N ALA A 97 -5.08 -17.32 -16.57
CA ALA A 97 -4.52 -17.64 -15.28
C ALA A 97 -5.55 -17.72 -14.14
N ASN A 98 -6.82 -17.41 -14.43
CA ASN A 98 -7.90 -17.26 -13.45
C ASN A 98 -7.47 -16.39 -12.25
N LEU A 99 -6.82 -15.28 -12.58
CA LEU A 99 -6.37 -14.24 -11.65
C LEU A 99 -7.40 -13.12 -11.63
N LEU A 100 -7.49 -12.47 -10.47
CA LEU A 100 -8.17 -11.20 -10.38
C LEU A 100 -7.25 -10.12 -10.95
N CYS A 101 -7.70 -9.50 -12.03
CA CYS A 101 -7.04 -8.37 -12.64
C CYS A 101 -8.04 -7.28 -12.93
N PHE A 102 -7.54 -6.07 -12.86
CA PHE A 102 -8.31 -4.87 -12.98
C PHE A 102 -8.27 -4.39 -14.43
N PRO A 103 -9.42 -4.02 -15.01
CA PRO A 103 -9.42 -3.38 -16.32
C PRO A 103 -8.61 -2.08 -16.23
N ASP A 104 -7.88 -1.77 -17.31
CA ASP A 104 -7.25 -0.45 -17.43
C ASP A 104 -8.39 0.56 -17.61
N VAL A 105 -8.61 1.40 -16.60
CA VAL A 105 -9.70 2.37 -16.63
C VAL A 105 -9.24 3.50 -17.55
N GLY A 106 -9.83 3.56 -18.75
CA GLY A 106 -9.51 4.57 -19.74
C GLY A 106 -9.65 6.00 -19.19
N GLN A 107 -8.92 6.95 -19.79
CA GLN A 107 -9.08 8.36 -19.44
C GLN A 107 -10.51 8.80 -19.76
N SER A 108 -11.24 9.27 -18.75
CA SER A 108 -12.50 9.97 -18.95
C SER A 108 -12.20 11.46 -19.16
N LEU A 109 -12.75 12.07 -20.18
CA LEU A 109 -12.63 13.51 -20.44
C LEU A 109 -13.80 14.30 -19.86
N GLU A 110 -14.58 13.70 -18.96
CA GLU A 110 -15.73 14.35 -18.32
C GLU A 110 -15.25 15.54 -17.47
N ASN A 111 -15.82 16.71 -17.77
CA ASN A 111 -15.57 17.99 -17.09
C ASN A 111 -16.92 18.61 -16.72
N HIS A 112 -16.98 19.25 -15.55
CA HIS A 112 -18.19 19.90 -15.06
C HIS A 112 -17.93 21.38 -14.75
N ASP A 113 -18.57 22.25 -15.53
CA ASP A 113 -18.44 23.71 -15.48
C ASP A 113 -19.58 24.41 -14.72
N GLY A 114 -20.45 23.67 -14.00
CA GLY A 114 -21.40 24.21 -13.00
C GLY A 114 -21.18 23.66 -11.59
N ASP A 115 -21.74 24.32 -10.57
CA ASP A 115 -21.79 23.79 -9.19
C ASP A 115 -22.73 22.58 -9.19
N THR A 116 -22.26 21.43 -8.72
CA THR A 116 -23.03 20.17 -8.78
C THR A 116 -22.91 19.35 -7.50
N ASN A 117 -24.03 18.77 -7.05
CA ASN A 117 -24.05 17.90 -5.88
C ASN A 117 -24.18 16.45 -6.34
N PHE A 118 -23.07 15.70 -6.30
CA PHE A 118 -23.08 14.29 -6.69
C PHE A 118 -23.50 13.39 -5.52
N THR A 119 -24.56 12.60 -5.72
CA THR A 119 -25.06 11.65 -4.73
C THR A 119 -24.41 10.27 -4.80
N ALA A 120 -24.01 9.82 -6.01
CA ALA A 120 -23.26 8.58 -6.24
C ALA A 120 -22.61 8.56 -7.64
N TYR A 121 -21.39 8.02 -7.73
CA TYR A 121 -20.67 7.78 -9.00
C TYR A 121 -19.85 6.48 -8.88
N SER A 122 -19.74 5.67 -9.93
CA SER A 122 -18.93 4.44 -9.92
C SER A 122 -18.36 4.09 -11.30
N THR A 123 -17.25 3.35 -11.32
CA THR A 123 -16.65 2.69 -12.50
C THR A 123 -16.23 3.62 -13.66
N LYS A 124 -15.93 4.88 -13.36
CA LYS A 124 -15.48 5.88 -14.34
C LYS A 124 -14.40 6.73 -13.71
N ASN A 125 -13.47 7.24 -14.51
CA ASN A 125 -12.48 8.22 -14.05
C ASN A 125 -13.09 9.63 -14.07
N PHE A 126 -12.64 10.52 -13.19
CA PHE A 126 -12.91 11.96 -13.32
C PHE A 126 -11.63 12.72 -13.60
N THR A 127 -11.70 13.65 -14.55
CA THR A 127 -10.56 14.47 -14.92
C THR A 127 -10.54 15.81 -14.20
N ASN A 128 -11.69 16.47 -14.04
CA ASN A 128 -11.70 17.81 -13.46
C ASN A 128 -13.04 18.19 -12.81
N TYR A 129 -12.96 18.78 -11.62
CA TYR A 129 -14.11 19.30 -10.90
C TYR A 129 -13.75 20.57 -10.12
N GLY A 130 -14.64 21.58 -10.06
CA GLY A 130 -14.42 22.82 -9.30
C GLY A 130 -13.21 23.68 -9.70
N THR A 131 -12.61 23.48 -10.89
CA THR A 131 -11.38 24.21 -11.27
C THR A 131 -11.63 25.66 -11.65
N ALA A 132 -10.72 26.54 -11.23
CA ALA A 132 -10.72 27.97 -11.52
C ALA A 132 -12.05 28.67 -11.19
N ARG A 133 -12.77 28.12 -10.20
CA ARG A 133 -14.06 28.67 -9.75
C ARG A 133 -13.85 29.93 -8.96
N TRP A 134 -14.81 30.84 -9.09
CA TRP A 134 -14.89 32.02 -8.25
C TRP A 134 -16.14 31.94 -7.39
N ALA A 135 -15.95 31.89 -6.07
CA ALA A 135 -16.98 31.61 -5.09
C ALA A 135 -17.73 30.30 -5.38
N GLY A 136 -18.82 30.03 -4.63
CA GLY A 136 -19.66 28.84 -4.82
C GLY A 136 -19.39 27.74 -3.80
N VAL A 137 -20.23 26.70 -3.85
CA VAL A 137 -20.15 25.54 -2.96
C VAL A 137 -20.34 24.27 -3.77
N ASP A 138 -19.36 23.38 -3.70
CA ASP A 138 -19.38 22.07 -4.33
C ASP A 138 -19.38 20.95 -3.29
N SER A 139 -20.15 19.88 -3.53
CA SER A 139 -20.10 18.72 -2.63
C SER A 139 -20.16 17.40 -3.39
N PHE A 140 -19.21 16.52 -3.06
CA PHE A 140 -19.12 15.18 -3.62
C PHE A 140 -19.42 14.15 -2.54
N LYS A 141 -20.56 13.45 -2.62
CA LYS A 141 -21.00 12.60 -1.50
C LYS A 141 -20.37 11.20 -1.51
N ASN A 142 -20.45 10.52 -2.65
CA ASN A 142 -20.12 9.10 -2.76
C ASN A 142 -19.46 8.81 -4.11
N TYR A 143 -18.19 8.43 -4.06
CA TYR A 143 -17.43 7.98 -5.23
C TYR A 143 -17.07 6.51 -5.05
N SER A 144 -17.32 5.69 -6.07
CA SER A 144 -17.09 4.25 -6.12
C SER A 144 -17.71 3.50 -4.94
N VAL A 145 -19.04 3.45 -4.86
CA VAL A 145 -19.77 2.75 -3.80
C VAL A 145 -20.44 1.49 -4.34
N GLY A 146 -20.47 0.43 -3.52
CA GLY A 146 -21.29 -0.77 -3.76
C GLY A 146 -20.58 -1.93 -4.48
N ASP A 147 -19.40 -1.69 -5.05
CA ASP A 147 -18.63 -2.73 -5.72
C ASP A 147 -17.61 -3.39 -4.79
N THR A 148 -17.53 -4.72 -4.82
CA THR A 148 -16.54 -5.49 -4.03
C THR A 148 -15.10 -5.27 -4.47
N SER A 149 -14.92 -4.86 -5.73
CA SER A 149 -13.62 -4.63 -6.37
C SER A 149 -13.67 -3.31 -7.13
N GLN A 150 -12.83 -2.34 -6.74
CA GLN A 150 -12.91 -0.96 -7.25
C GLN A 150 -11.56 -0.51 -7.79
N VAL A 151 -11.59 0.15 -8.95
CA VAL A 151 -10.39 0.65 -9.63
C VAL A 151 -10.76 1.99 -10.21
N ASP A 152 -10.19 3.06 -9.67
CA ASP A 152 -10.58 4.38 -10.09
C ASP A 152 -9.45 5.39 -9.91
N SER A 153 -9.46 6.43 -10.73
CA SER A 153 -8.60 7.59 -10.58
C SER A 153 -9.43 8.86 -10.60
N PHE A 154 -9.29 9.66 -9.55
CA PHE A 154 -9.80 11.02 -9.48
C PHE A 154 -8.65 11.99 -9.70
N ARG A 155 -8.70 12.78 -10.77
CA ARG A 155 -7.55 13.59 -11.17
C ARG A 155 -7.50 14.94 -10.46
N ARG A 156 -8.57 15.74 -10.47
CA ARG A 156 -8.51 17.11 -9.94
C ARG A 156 -9.84 17.56 -9.35
N TYR A 157 -9.79 18.10 -8.15
CA TYR A 157 -10.90 18.81 -7.51
C TYR A 157 -10.43 20.18 -7.04
N SER A 158 -11.17 21.24 -7.34
CA SER A 158 -10.99 22.60 -6.83
C SER A 158 -9.65 23.28 -7.15
N ARG A 159 -8.97 22.82 -8.20
CA ARG A 159 -7.69 23.40 -8.61
C ARG A 159 -7.84 24.88 -8.99
N ASP A 160 -6.97 25.75 -8.49
CA ASP A 160 -6.94 27.20 -8.76
C ASP A 160 -8.26 27.93 -8.45
N SER A 161 -9.13 27.38 -7.61
CA SER A 161 -10.38 28.04 -7.22
C SER A 161 -10.14 29.19 -6.26
N VAL A 162 -11.06 30.15 -6.22
CA VAL A 162 -10.96 31.38 -5.43
C VAL A 162 -12.22 31.53 -4.57
N ASN A 163 -12.05 31.63 -3.25
CA ASN A 163 -13.12 31.77 -2.28
C ASN A 163 -14.20 30.69 -2.39
N HIS A 164 -13.81 29.48 -2.79
CA HIS A 164 -14.71 28.37 -3.06
C HIS A 164 -14.74 27.41 -1.85
N THR A 165 -15.91 26.86 -1.55
CA THR A 165 -16.06 25.83 -0.53
C THR A 165 -16.33 24.49 -1.19
N ASP A 166 -15.51 23.49 -0.90
CA ASP A 166 -15.70 22.14 -1.43
C ASP A 166 -15.65 21.07 -0.36
N ASP A 167 -16.56 20.11 -0.49
CA ASP A 167 -16.63 18.95 0.37
C ASP A 167 -16.50 17.66 -0.44
N PHE A 168 -15.78 16.68 0.11
CA PHE A 168 -15.69 15.33 -0.42
C PHE A 168 -15.93 14.33 0.71
N ASN A 169 -17.09 13.67 0.70
CA ASN A 169 -17.56 12.90 1.83
C ASN A 169 -17.05 11.45 1.85
N SER A 170 -17.00 10.76 0.70
CA SER A 170 -16.58 9.36 0.67
C SER A 170 -16.05 8.91 -0.69
N TYR A 171 -14.85 8.33 -0.69
CA TYR A 171 -14.21 7.67 -1.84
C TYR A 171 -13.98 6.20 -1.50
N GLY A 172 -14.68 5.29 -2.16
CA GLY A 172 -14.39 3.85 -2.13
C GLY A 172 -14.63 3.14 -0.80
N PRO A 173 -15.70 3.42 -0.03
CA PRO A 173 -15.94 2.79 1.26
C PRO A 173 -16.39 1.32 1.10
N GLU A 174 -16.20 0.53 2.16
CA GLU A 174 -16.78 -0.80 2.37
C GLU A 174 -16.50 -1.84 1.26
N ALA A 175 -15.42 -1.63 0.51
CA ALA A 175 -15.01 -2.53 -0.55
C ALA A 175 -14.06 -3.62 -0.06
N ASN A 176 -13.83 -4.63 -0.89
CA ASN A 176 -12.92 -5.71 -0.50
C ASN A 176 -11.53 -5.53 -1.08
N LEU A 177 -11.43 -5.27 -2.37
CA LEU A 177 -10.16 -5.00 -3.04
C LEU A 177 -10.26 -3.67 -3.78
N VAL A 178 -9.37 -2.74 -3.46
CA VAL A 178 -9.43 -1.38 -4.02
C VAL A 178 -8.09 -0.99 -4.57
N ASP A 179 -8.08 -0.45 -5.79
CA ASP A 179 -6.95 0.24 -6.38
C ASP A 179 -7.36 1.66 -6.78
N GLN A 180 -7.09 2.64 -5.93
CA GLN A 180 -7.58 3.99 -6.11
C GLN A 180 -6.47 5.02 -6.08
N SER A 181 -6.68 6.10 -6.83
CA SER A 181 -5.79 7.25 -6.83
C SER A 181 -6.55 8.57 -6.83
N PHE A 182 -6.06 9.51 -6.03
CA PHE A 182 -6.51 10.90 -6.03
C PHE A 182 -5.31 11.79 -6.32
N ASN A 183 -5.34 12.58 -7.40
CA ASN A 183 -4.15 13.28 -7.85
C ASN A 183 -4.03 14.71 -7.27
N SER A 184 -5.10 15.52 -7.29
CA SER A 184 -5.01 16.86 -6.69
C SER A 184 -6.34 17.35 -6.15
N TYR A 185 -6.29 17.87 -4.92
CA TYR A 185 -7.41 18.52 -4.26
C TYR A 185 -6.98 19.94 -3.88
N ALA A 186 -7.70 20.96 -4.33
CA ALA A 186 -7.51 22.38 -4.02
C ALA A 186 -6.09 22.94 -4.29
N THR A 187 -5.31 22.31 -5.19
CA THR A 187 -3.99 22.81 -5.55
C THR A 187 -4.09 24.21 -6.15
N GLY A 188 -3.28 25.16 -5.67
CA GLY A 188 -3.27 26.55 -6.15
C GLY A 188 -4.50 27.38 -5.76
N ALA A 189 -5.38 26.85 -4.90
CA ALA A 189 -6.60 27.56 -4.53
C ALA A 189 -6.33 28.74 -3.56
N ILE A 190 -7.15 29.77 -3.65
CA ILE A 190 -7.02 31.01 -2.89
C ILE A 190 -8.29 31.24 -2.07
N ALA A 191 -8.19 31.34 -0.76
CA ALA A 191 -9.32 31.48 0.17
C ALA A 191 -10.36 30.36 0.06
N GLY A 192 -11.41 30.43 0.89
CA GLY A 192 -12.44 29.41 0.99
C GLY A 192 -12.09 28.30 1.98
N THR A 193 -12.74 27.15 1.85
CA THR A 193 -12.61 26.01 2.77
C THR A 193 -12.68 24.69 2.03
N GLY A 194 -11.97 23.66 2.48
CA GLY A 194 -12.05 22.32 1.89
C GLY A 194 -12.13 21.22 2.93
N GLU A 195 -13.03 20.26 2.75
CA GLU A 195 -13.14 19.08 3.62
C GLU A 195 -13.07 17.77 2.82
N PHE A 196 -12.25 16.83 3.25
CA PHE A 196 -12.24 15.46 2.75
C PHE A 196 -12.48 14.48 3.90
N LYS A 197 -13.64 13.83 3.92
CA LYS A 197 -14.05 13.03 5.07
C LYS A 197 -13.46 11.62 5.05
N ASN A 198 -13.72 10.82 4.02
CA ASN A 198 -13.34 9.40 4.04
C ASN A 198 -12.75 8.93 2.73
N TYR A 199 -11.55 8.33 2.78
CA TYR A 199 -10.97 7.61 1.66
C TYR A 199 -10.76 6.14 2.03
N ALA A 200 -11.49 5.24 1.38
CA ALA A 200 -11.36 3.80 1.48
C ALA A 200 -11.49 3.27 2.91
N ASP A 201 -12.49 3.79 3.62
CA ASP A 201 -12.86 3.30 4.95
C ASP A 201 -13.45 1.88 4.87
N SER A 202 -13.08 1.04 5.83
CA SER A 202 -13.55 -0.33 5.97
C SER A 202 -13.27 -1.20 4.74
N VAL A 203 -12.15 -0.93 4.06
CA VAL A 203 -11.68 -1.71 2.91
C VAL A 203 -10.73 -2.82 3.35
N ASN A 204 -11.01 -4.07 2.97
CA ASN A 204 -10.17 -5.20 3.39
C ASN A 204 -8.74 -5.12 2.80
N VAL A 205 -8.59 -4.88 1.49
CA VAL A 205 -7.30 -4.81 0.79
C VAL A 205 -7.15 -3.52 -0.05
N PRO A 206 -6.83 -2.38 0.58
CA PRO A 206 -6.53 -1.12 -0.13
C PRO A 206 -5.16 -1.10 -0.84
N ASN A 207 -5.13 -0.51 -2.04
CA ASN A 207 -3.95 -0.04 -2.75
C ASN A 207 -4.16 1.43 -3.14
N LEU A 208 -3.77 2.36 -2.27
CA LEU A 208 -4.21 3.76 -2.35
C LEU A 208 -3.07 4.73 -2.58
N ARG A 209 -3.35 5.74 -3.38
CA ARG A 209 -2.42 6.84 -3.67
C ARG A 209 -3.15 8.17 -3.59
N PHE A 210 -2.69 9.06 -2.73
CA PHE A 210 -3.08 10.47 -2.74
C PHE A 210 -1.84 11.30 -3.05
N ASN A 211 -1.88 12.09 -4.11
CA ASN A 211 -0.70 12.87 -4.50
C ASN A 211 -0.68 14.20 -3.76
N SER A 212 -1.63 15.10 -3.99
CA SER A 212 -1.56 16.45 -3.41
C SER A 212 -2.89 16.90 -2.84
N TYR A 213 -2.84 17.45 -1.62
CA TYR A 213 -3.98 18.06 -0.95
C TYR A 213 -3.59 19.46 -0.49
N SER A 214 -4.18 20.48 -1.10
CA SER A 214 -3.95 21.90 -0.81
C SER A 214 -2.52 22.42 -1.07
N ASP A 215 -1.77 21.77 -1.96
CA ASP A 215 -0.46 22.29 -2.35
C ASP A 215 -0.58 23.66 -3.05
N ASP A 216 0.37 24.54 -2.79
CA ASP A 216 0.46 25.91 -3.33
C ASP A 216 -0.79 26.78 -3.04
N SER A 217 -1.59 26.45 -2.02
CA SER A 217 -2.79 27.20 -1.65
C SER A 217 -2.50 28.43 -0.78
N THR A 218 -3.40 29.40 -0.77
CA THR A 218 -3.24 30.64 0.04
C THR A 218 -4.53 31.01 0.75
N GLY A 219 -4.50 31.22 2.06
CA GLY A 219 -5.59 31.73 2.88
C GLY A 219 -6.78 30.79 2.99
N ARG A 220 -6.58 29.50 2.73
CA ARG A 220 -7.63 28.49 2.63
C ARG A 220 -7.53 27.45 3.74
N ALA A 221 -8.56 27.32 4.57
CA ALA A 221 -8.57 26.35 5.67
C ALA A 221 -8.98 24.96 5.18
N HIS A 222 -8.32 23.92 5.67
CA HIS A 222 -8.59 22.55 5.22
C HIS A 222 -8.62 21.49 6.30
N ALA A 223 -9.46 20.47 6.07
CA ALA A 223 -9.59 19.32 6.93
C ALA A 223 -9.63 18.01 6.13
N PHE A 224 -8.84 17.02 6.56
CA PHE A 224 -8.91 15.65 6.07
C PHE A 224 -9.18 14.70 7.25
N THR A 225 -10.29 13.98 7.22
CA THR A 225 -10.78 13.26 8.41
C THR A 225 -10.23 11.85 8.51
N ALA A 226 -10.35 11.03 7.47
CA ALA A 226 -10.08 9.60 7.55
C ALA A 226 -9.45 9.04 6.27
N TYR A 227 -8.24 8.48 6.40
CA TYR A 227 -7.51 7.86 5.31
C TYR A 227 -7.32 6.37 5.59
N SER A 228 -8.18 5.57 4.96
CA SER A 228 -8.17 4.11 4.97
C SER A 228 -8.17 3.46 6.35
N GLU A 229 -9.15 3.88 7.13
CA GLU A 229 -9.45 3.31 8.43
C GLU A 229 -9.98 1.87 8.28
N ASN A 230 -9.80 1.05 9.32
CA ASN A 230 -10.37 -0.30 9.41
C ASN A 230 -9.87 -1.30 8.35
N ALA A 231 -8.70 -1.05 7.74
CA ALA A 231 -8.17 -1.90 6.69
C ALA A 231 -7.46 -3.16 7.20
N ASN A 232 -7.60 -4.30 6.52
CA ASN A 232 -7.00 -5.55 6.99
C ASN A 232 -5.57 -5.77 6.47
N ALA A 233 -5.32 -5.50 5.19
CA ALA A 233 -3.99 -5.61 4.58
C ALA A 233 -3.87 -4.64 3.41
N GLY A 234 -2.68 -4.28 2.96
CA GLY A 234 -2.57 -3.42 1.77
C GLY A 234 -1.36 -2.50 1.79
N ASP A 235 -1.28 -1.66 0.77
CA ASP A 235 -0.25 -0.63 0.65
C ASP A 235 -0.92 0.72 0.37
N GLN A 236 -0.47 1.77 1.06
CA GLN A 236 -1.10 3.07 1.03
C GLN A 236 -0.06 4.17 1.02
N SER A 237 -0.32 5.24 0.27
CA SER A 237 0.60 6.37 0.19
C SER A 237 -0.10 7.71 0.07
N PHE A 238 0.43 8.70 0.77
CA PHE A 238 0.04 10.11 0.70
C PHE A 238 1.30 10.95 0.47
N THR A 239 1.32 11.76 -0.60
CA THR A 239 2.55 12.44 -1.03
C THR A 239 2.70 13.81 -0.39
N SER A 240 1.73 14.70 -0.51
CA SER A 240 1.84 16.06 0.02
C SER A 240 0.52 16.60 0.55
N TYR A 241 0.60 17.22 1.71
CA TYR A 241 -0.46 17.99 2.33
C TYR A 241 0.05 19.41 2.58
N SER A 242 -0.59 20.40 1.96
CA SER A 242 -0.33 21.83 2.09
C SER A 242 1.11 22.24 1.81
N LYS A 243 1.76 21.61 0.83
CA LYS A 243 3.13 21.97 0.44
C LYS A 243 3.13 23.40 -0.16
N HIS A 244 4.04 24.26 0.31
CA HIS A 244 4.11 25.69 -0.06
C HIS A 244 2.83 26.50 0.21
N GLY A 245 1.98 26.06 1.14
CA GLY A 245 0.78 26.78 1.53
C GLY A 245 1.07 28.09 2.28
N ASN A 246 0.09 28.99 2.33
CA ASN A 246 0.23 30.28 3.02
C ASN A 246 -1.01 30.68 3.83
N GLY A 247 -0.87 30.84 5.15
CA GLY A 247 -1.73 31.69 5.99
C GLY A 247 -3.05 31.10 6.47
N ALA A 248 -3.29 29.79 6.34
CA ALA A 248 -4.53 29.18 6.84
C ALA A 248 -4.31 27.82 7.49
N PRO A 249 -5.10 27.48 8.53
CA PRO A 249 -4.90 26.28 9.32
C PRO A 249 -5.25 25.00 8.56
N ASN A 250 -4.48 23.96 8.84
CA ASN A 250 -4.69 22.63 8.28
C ASN A 250 -4.92 21.59 9.39
N GLU A 251 -5.84 20.66 9.13
CA GLU A 251 -6.08 19.53 10.02
C GLU A 251 -6.13 18.20 9.28
N PHE A 252 -5.40 17.21 9.80
CA PHE A 252 -5.48 15.81 9.40
C PHE A 252 -5.83 14.96 10.61
N THR A 253 -6.96 14.27 10.57
CA THR A 253 -7.50 13.59 11.75
C THR A 253 -7.02 12.15 11.89
N GLY A 254 -7.09 11.32 10.85
CA GLY A 254 -6.81 9.89 10.96
C GLY A 254 -6.20 9.30 9.70
N TYR A 255 -5.12 8.54 9.90
CA TYR A 255 -4.51 7.71 8.87
C TYR A 255 -4.42 6.27 9.38
N GLY A 256 -5.22 5.37 8.80
CA GLY A 256 -5.08 3.92 8.98
C GLY A 256 -5.35 3.41 10.40
N THR A 257 -6.22 4.04 11.16
CA THR A 257 -6.65 3.57 12.49
C THR A 257 -7.34 2.23 12.39
N ASP A 258 -7.20 1.41 13.43
CA ASP A 258 -7.82 0.08 13.52
C ASP A 258 -7.44 -0.85 12.34
N ALA A 259 -6.28 -0.61 11.71
CA ALA A 259 -5.80 -1.41 10.59
C ALA A 259 -4.92 -2.59 11.05
N ASN A 260 -4.98 -3.72 10.34
CA ASN A 260 -4.23 -4.91 10.72
C ASN A 260 -2.80 -4.94 10.14
N SER A 261 -2.58 -5.39 8.89
CA SER A 261 -1.24 -5.50 8.28
C SER A 261 -1.08 -4.61 7.03
N VAL A 262 -1.18 -3.30 7.24
CA VAL A 262 -1.09 -2.29 6.19
C VAL A 262 0.31 -1.68 6.15
N GLY A 263 0.90 -1.61 4.96
CA GLY A 263 2.05 -0.75 4.69
C GLY A 263 1.60 0.65 4.36
N SER A 264 2.13 1.65 5.05
CA SER A 264 1.73 3.04 4.84
C SER A 264 2.93 3.95 4.60
N GLY A 265 2.72 5.01 3.82
CA GLY A 265 3.72 6.01 3.54
C GLY A 265 3.12 7.41 3.50
N PHE A 266 3.69 8.34 4.27
CA PHE A 266 3.36 9.76 4.20
C PHE A 266 4.63 10.54 3.89
N THR A 267 4.65 11.28 2.79
CA THR A 267 5.89 11.91 2.31
C THR A 267 6.11 13.30 2.91
N GLY A 268 5.11 14.17 2.96
CA GLY A 268 5.28 15.51 3.51
C GLY A 268 3.97 16.15 3.96
N TYR A 269 3.95 16.65 5.19
CA TYR A 269 2.88 17.49 5.73
C TYR A 269 3.45 18.88 6.03
N SER A 270 2.80 19.93 5.54
CA SER A 270 3.18 21.33 5.78
C SER A 270 4.65 21.66 5.45
N GLU A 271 5.12 21.20 4.29
CA GLU A 271 6.47 21.52 3.82
C GLU A 271 6.52 22.95 3.26
N ALA A 272 7.43 23.78 3.78
CA ALA A 272 7.65 25.16 3.34
C ALA A 272 6.39 26.06 3.38
N VAL A 273 5.56 25.87 4.42
CA VAL A 273 4.35 26.67 4.68
C VAL A 273 4.70 27.97 5.40
N ASN A 274 3.88 29.02 5.24
CA ASN A 274 3.99 30.26 6.00
C ASN A 274 2.73 30.55 6.83
N GLY A 275 2.87 30.83 8.13
CA GLY A 275 1.83 31.49 8.94
C GLY A 275 0.54 30.71 9.25
N ALA A 276 0.55 29.37 9.15
CA ALA A 276 -0.60 28.51 9.45
C ALA A 276 -0.53 27.90 10.86
N ASP A 277 -1.68 27.47 11.39
CA ASP A 277 -1.79 26.55 12.54
C ASP A 277 -2.13 25.15 12.02
N ASP A 278 -1.18 24.24 12.14
CA ASP A 278 -1.20 22.96 11.45
C ASP A 278 -1.23 21.80 12.46
N LYS A 279 -2.09 20.82 12.17
CA LYS A 279 -2.43 19.77 13.13
C LYS A 279 -2.60 18.41 12.48
N PHE A 280 -1.84 17.44 12.96
CA PHE A 280 -1.99 16.02 12.62
C PHE A 280 -2.33 15.22 13.86
N ASN A 281 -3.54 14.64 13.91
CA ASN A 281 -4.06 14.01 15.11
C ASN A 281 -3.55 12.57 15.29
N ASN A 282 -3.59 11.76 14.23
CA ASN A 282 -3.33 10.33 14.37
C ASN A 282 -2.76 9.71 13.10
N TYR A 283 -1.60 9.07 13.25
CA TYR A 283 -1.02 8.16 12.27
C TYR A 283 -0.90 6.75 12.84
N GLY A 284 -1.74 5.82 12.38
CA GLY A 284 -1.61 4.40 12.64
C GLY A 284 -1.91 3.95 14.08
N ASN A 285 -2.84 4.62 14.77
CA ASN A 285 -3.29 4.15 16.09
C ASN A 285 -4.06 2.83 16.00
N ASP A 286 -4.00 2.04 17.09
CA ASP A 286 -4.74 0.78 17.25
C ASP A 286 -4.45 -0.27 16.14
N GLN A 287 -3.27 -0.17 15.51
CA GLN A 287 -2.85 -1.09 14.45
C GLN A 287 -2.22 -2.38 14.97
N ASN A 288 -2.38 -3.51 14.27
CA ASN A 288 -1.85 -4.80 14.73
C ASN A 288 -0.42 -5.12 14.26
N ASN A 289 -0.14 -5.01 12.95
CA ASN A 289 1.19 -5.26 12.39
C ASN A 289 1.58 -4.22 11.33
N PRO A 290 1.73 -2.94 11.73
CA PRO A 290 1.95 -1.87 10.79
C PRO A 290 3.38 -1.83 10.23
N GLN A 291 3.49 -1.30 9.02
CA GLN A 291 4.75 -0.98 8.36
C GLN A 291 4.71 0.48 7.91
N ASN A 292 4.71 1.39 8.87
CA ASN A 292 4.46 2.80 8.63
C ASN A 292 5.74 3.57 8.34
N LYS A 293 5.65 4.51 7.40
CA LYS A 293 6.77 5.37 7.00
C LYS A 293 6.30 6.80 6.87
N PHE A 294 6.59 7.62 7.88
CA PHE A 294 6.36 9.05 7.83
C PHE A 294 7.68 9.75 7.54
N LYS A 295 7.74 10.55 6.47
CA LYS A 295 8.98 11.20 6.07
C LYS A 295 9.13 12.58 6.70
N SER A 296 8.28 13.56 6.40
CA SER A 296 8.47 14.92 6.95
C SER A 296 7.18 15.58 7.40
N TYR A 297 7.27 16.31 8.51
CA TYR A 297 6.22 17.15 9.05
C TYR A 297 6.80 18.54 9.35
N GLY A 298 6.24 19.61 8.79
CA GLY A 298 6.64 21.00 9.08
C GLY A 298 8.06 21.36 8.60
N ASP A 299 8.61 20.67 7.61
CA ASP A 299 9.98 20.90 7.15
C ASP A 299 10.09 22.25 6.43
N SER A 300 11.05 23.07 6.85
CA SER A 300 11.28 24.45 6.35
C SER A 300 10.05 25.36 6.43
N SER A 301 9.12 25.06 7.36
CA SER A 301 7.89 25.81 7.58
C SER A 301 8.09 26.98 8.54
N ASN A 302 7.40 28.08 8.27
CA ASN A 302 7.26 29.26 9.12
C ASN A 302 5.82 29.35 9.69
N ALA A 303 5.18 28.21 9.93
CA ALA A 303 3.88 28.10 10.58
C ALA A 303 3.90 28.67 12.02
N ALA A 304 2.78 29.20 12.51
CA ALA A 304 2.70 29.71 13.87
C ALA A 304 2.74 28.54 14.87
N VAL A 305 1.83 27.57 14.73
CA VAL A 305 1.78 26.39 15.59
C VAL A 305 1.75 25.11 14.77
N GLU A 306 2.59 24.16 15.13
CA GLU A 306 2.72 22.85 14.48
C GLU A 306 2.47 21.75 15.53
N THR A 307 1.45 20.91 15.35
CA THR A 307 1.09 19.89 16.35
C THR A 307 0.90 18.52 15.73
N PHE A 308 1.74 17.57 16.15
CA PHE A 308 1.56 16.14 15.88
C PHE A 308 1.12 15.42 17.15
N THR A 309 -0.12 14.95 17.19
CA THR A 309 -0.72 14.43 18.42
C THR A 309 -0.32 12.98 18.68
N SER A 310 -0.38 12.10 17.68
CA SER A 310 -0.19 10.67 17.91
C SER A 310 0.37 9.92 16.72
N TYR A 311 1.44 9.17 16.97
CA TYR A 311 2.00 8.18 16.07
C TYR A 311 1.96 6.82 16.77
N ARG A 312 1.20 5.86 16.23
CA ARG A 312 1.10 4.50 16.74
C ARG A 312 0.72 4.37 18.22
N ASP A 313 -0.24 5.14 18.70
CA ASP A 313 -0.80 4.87 20.02
C ASP A 313 -1.55 3.55 20.01
N SER A 314 -1.33 2.73 21.03
CA SER A 314 -2.02 1.45 21.20
C SER A 314 -1.84 0.45 20.05
N ALA A 315 -0.82 0.65 19.20
CA ALA A 315 -0.46 -0.32 18.18
C ALA A 315 0.26 -1.55 18.80
N ASN A 316 0.27 -2.67 18.09
CA ASN A 316 0.98 -3.90 18.46
C ASN A 316 2.36 -3.95 17.74
N VAL A 317 2.93 -5.11 17.41
CA VAL A 317 4.30 -5.24 16.84
C VAL A 317 4.35 -4.72 15.39
N GLY A 318 5.29 -3.85 15.03
CA GLY A 318 5.45 -3.36 13.64
C GLY A 318 6.83 -2.78 13.35
N ASP A 319 7.12 -2.53 12.06
CA ASP A 319 8.40 -2.04 11.54
C ASP A 319 8.25 -0.66 10.90
N ASP A 320 8.77 0.35 11.58
CA ASP A 320 8.15 1.66 11.54
C ASP A 320 9.18 2.79 11.58
N SER A 321 8.89 3.88 10.89
CA SER A 321 9.85 4.99 10.79
C SER A 321 9.21 6.36 10.65
N PHE A 322 9.78 7.31 11.37
CA PHE A 322 9.50 8.74 11.28
C PHE A 322 10.81 9.48 10.99
N GLN A 323 10.94 10.18 9.85
CA GLN A 323 12.24 10.73 9.46
C GLN A 323 12.50 12.13 10.01
N SER A 324 11.63 13.12 9.76
CA SER A 324 11.83 14.49 10.23
C SER A 324 10.56 15.13 10.74
N TYR A 325 10.70 15.83 11.87
CA TYR A 325 9.69 16.72 12.43
C TYR A 325 10.29 18.10 12.63
N ALA A 326 9.63 19.13 12.09
CA ALA A 326 9.99 20.54 12.20
C ALA A 326 11.46 20.83 11.79
N LYS A 327 11.99 20.13 10.79
CA LYS A 327 13.39 20.34 10.37
C LYS A 327 13.51 21.70 9.69
N ASN A 328 14.48 22.51 10.13
CA ASN A 328 14.69 23.87 9.63
C ASN A 328 13.44 24.78 9.72
N SER A 329 12.52 24.51 10.65
CA SER A 329 11.33 25.32 10.83
C SER A 329 11.62 26.58 11.65
N ASP A 330 11.00 27.70 11.30
CA ASP A 330 11.05 28.95 12.06
C ASP A 330 9.73 29.20 12.83
N GLY A 331 8.91 28.16 13.04
CA GLY A 331 7.59 28.31 13.66
C GLY A 331 7.57 28.57 15.16
N GLU A 332 6.59 29.34 15.64
CA GLU A 332 6.52 29.84 17.04
C GLU A 332 6.39 28.71 18.07
N LYS A 333 5.73 27.60 17.72
CA LYS A 333 5.58 26.46 18.63
C LYS A 333 5.44 25.16 17.87
N VAL A 334 6.26 24.17 18.22
CA VAL A 334 6.16 22.81 17.63
C VAL A 334 5.98 21.78 18.73
N ASN A 335 4.90 20.97 18.66
CA ASN A 335 4.57 19.96 19.67
C ASN A 335 4.37 18.58 19.07
N PHE A 336 5.13 17.61 19.59
CA PHE A 336 4.90 16.20 19.37
C PHE A 336 4.40 15.54 20.66
N VAL A 337 3.14 15.10 20.68
CA VAL A 337 2.49 14.65 21.92
C VAL A 337 2.78 13.18 22.22
N ASN A 338 2.69 12.28 21.25
CA ASN A 338 2.82 10.84 21.52
C ASN A 338 3.46 10.06 20.37
N TYR A 339 4.58 9.39 20.64
CA TYR A 339 5.29 8.54 19.68
C TYR A 339 5.45 7.10 20.18
N GLY A 340 4.82 6.14 19.48
CA GLY A 340 5.09 4.71 19.67
C GLY A 340 4.68 4.16 21.03
N LYS A 341 3.62 4.71 21.64
CA LYS A 341 3.04 4.18 22.89
C LYS A 341 2.24 2.91 22.59
N SER A 342 2.96 1.86 22.24
CA SER A 342 2.49 0.56 21.75
C SER A 342 2.43 -0.50 22.86
N PHE A 343 1.63 -1.55 22.66
CA PHE A 343 1.48 -2.66 23.62
C PHE A 343 2.66 -3.63 23.60
N GLU A 344 3.14 -3.98 22.41
CA GLU A 344 4.27 -4.87 22.20
C GLU A 344 5.40 -4.11 21.51
N VAL A 345 6.64 -4.53 21.76
CA VAL A 345 7.83 -3.81 21.33
C VAL A 345 8.10 -4.10 19.85
N GLY A 346 7.87 -3.11 18.98
CA GLY A 346 8.27 -3.13 17.57
C GLY A 346 9.70 -2.62 17.34
N SER A 347 10.07 -2.46 16.05
CA SER A 347 11.28 -1.73 15.66
C SER A 347 10.89 -0.36 15.10
N ASP A 348 11.08 0.67 15.92
CA ASP A 348 10.64 2.03 15.63
C ASP A 348 11.87 2.94 15.51
N LYS A 349 11.95 3.67 14.39
CA LYS A 349 13.06 4.60 14.10
C LYS A 349 12.56 6.03 13.93
N PHE A 350 12.94 6.91 14.86
CA PHE A 350 12.75 8.34 14.73
C PHE A 350 14.09 8.99 14.35
N THR A 351 14.22 9.52 13.14
CA THR A 351 15.52 10.02 12.67
C THR A 351 15.85 11.41 13.21
N GLY A 352 14.96 12.39 13.08
CA GLY A 352 15.29 13.81 13.26
C GLY A 352 14.18 14.66 13.88
N TYR A 353 14.43 15.28 15.03
CA TYR A 353 13.47 16.17 15.70
C TYR A 353 13.99 17.61 15.85
N GLY A 354 13.29 18.58 15.25
CA GLY A 354 13.59 20.02 15.36
C GLY A 354 14.97 20.43 14.84
N LYS A 355 15.64 19.59 14.04
CA LYS A 355 17.01 19.84 13.59
C LYS A 355 17.07 21.13 12.76
N GLY A 356 17.83 22.11 13.24
CA GLY A 356 17.96 23.41 12.58
C GLY A 356 16.77 24.35 12.76
N ALA A 357 15.79 23.99 13.60
CA ALA A 357 14.67 24.86 13.92
C ALA A 357 15.14 26.06 14.75
N ARG A 358 14.57 27.24 14.47
CA ARG A 358 14.93 28.50 15.13
C ARG A 358 13.81 29.08 16.00
N GLY A 359 12.57 28.68 15.75
CA GLY A 359 11.41 29.11 16.54
C GLY A 359 11.38 28.52 17.95
N GLU A 360 10.75 29.24 18.87
CA GLU A 360 10.79 28.97 20.31
C GLU A 360 9.90 27.77 20.71
N SER A 361 10.22 27.11 21.84
CA SER A 361 9.51 25.93 22.40
C SER A 361 9.23 24.74 21.45
N VAL A 362 10.15 23.77 21.49
CA VAL A 362 10.03 22.50 20.76
C VAL A 362 9.69 21.40 21.77
N GLY A 363 8.40 21.07 21.91
CA GLY A 363 7.88 20.21 22.98
C GLY A 363 7.65 18.75 22.58
N PHE A 364 8.34 17.81 23.23
CA PHE A 364 8.11 16.38 23.02
C PHE A 364 7.56 15.74 24.30
N LYS A 365 6.31 15.27 24.29
CA LYS A 365 5.65 14.87 25.55
C LYS A 365 5.93 13.41 25.95
N ILE A 366 5.72 12.43 25.07
CA ILE A 366 5.81 11.00 25.39
C ILE A 366 6.41 10.21 24.23
N TYR A 367 7.36 9.31 24.52
CA TYR A 367 7.82 8.25 23.61
C TYR A 367 7.73 6.86 24.25
N GLY A 368 7.55 5.84 23.40
CA GLY A 368 7.55 4.43 23.78
C GLY A 368 8.94 3.82 24.01
N VAL A 369 8.97 2.53 24.31
CA VAL A 369 10.19 1.75 24.57
C VAL A 369 10.81 1.27 23.26
N ASN A 370 12.14 1.14 23.21
CA ASN A 370 12.90 0.58 22.07
C ASN A 370 12.87 1.43 20.79
N ASN A 371 12.74 2.75 20.96
CA ASN A 371 12.87 3.72 19.90
C ASN A 371 14.33 4.14 19.71
N SER A 372 14.78 4.25 18.45
CA SER A 372 16.07 4.87 18.13
C SER A 372 15.87 6.33 17.73
N PHE A 373 16.64 7.23 18.33
CA PHE A 373 16.71 8.67 18.01
C PHE A 373 18.14 9.01 17.59
N SER A 374 18.34 9.55 16.38
CA SER A 374 19.68 9.85 15.86
C SER A 374 20.03 11.33 15.81
N ASP A 375 19.09 12.19 15.43
CA ASP A 375 19.30 13.63 15.25
C ASP A 375 18.25 14.43 16.02
N TYR A 376 18.68 15.40 16.82
CA TYR A 376 17.79 16.34 17.49
C TYR A 376 18.46 17.72 17.59
N ALA A 377 17.66 18.80 17.70
CA ALA A 377 18.21 20.12 18.02
C ALA A 377 18.85 20.08 19.41
N LYS A 378 20.02 20.69 19.60
CA LYS A 378 20.75 20.67 20.90
C LYS A 378 20.45 21.89 21.76
N ASN A 379 19.36 22.60 21.43
CA ASN A 379 19.05 23.92 21.94
C ASN A 379 18.32 23.78 23.29
N GLU A 380 18.49 24.76 24.19
CA GLU A 380 17.90 24.76 25.54
C GLU A 380 16.36 24.76 25.56
N SER A 381 15.71 24.98 24.42
CA SER A 381 14.25 25.07 24.26
C SER A 381 13.53 23.73 24.07
N ILE A 382 14.24 22.59 24.06
CA ILE A 382 13.62 21.26 23.95
C ILE A 382 13.27 20.69 25.31
N THR A 383 11.98 20.49 25.56
CA THR A 383 11.51 19.83 26.78
C THR A 383 10.97 18.43 26.47
N PHE A 384 11.55 17.40 27.09
CA PHE A 384 11.00 16.05 27.12
C PHE A 384 10.23 15.83 28.43
N LYS A 385 8.91 15.62 28.35
CA LYS A 385 8.06 15.57 29.56
C LYS A 385 7.93 14.19 30.21
N GLY A 386 8.20 13.09 29.50
CA GLY A 386 8.16 11.78 30.14
C GLY A 386 8.36 10.58 29.24
N TYR A 387 8.70 9.48 29.89
CA TYR A 387 8.78 8.13 29.34
C TYR A 387 7.61 7.32 29.90
N THR A 388 6.92 6.56 29.04
CA THR A 388 5.90 5.61 29.51
C THR A 388 5.98 4.30 28.75
N LYS A 389 6.24 3.21 29.47
CA LYS A 389 5.96 1.86 28.99
C LYS A 389 4.49 1.56 29.29
N LEU A 390 3.70 1.20 28.28
CA LEU A 390 2.38 0.62 28.53
C LEU A 390 2.59 -0.78 29.15
N SER A 391 2.47 -0.88 30.47
CA SER A 391 2.45 -2.16 31.18
C SER A 391 1.01 -2.54 31.52
N GLY A 392 0.37 -3.34 30.68
CA GLY A 392 -0.80 -4.15 31.04
C GLY A 392 -2.19 -3.46 31.08
N SER A 393 -3.19 -4.24 30.68
CA SER A 393 -4.63 -4.15 31.00
C SER A 393 -5.32 -2.77 30.91
N LEU A 394 -5.10 -2.02 29.82
CA LEU A 394 -6.03 -0.95 29.41
C LEU A 394 -6.75 -1.33 28.11
N VAL A 395 -7.27 -2.55 28.05
CA VAL A 395 -8.33 -2.93 27.10
C VAL A 395 -9.63 -2.32 27.61
N LYS A 396 -9.77 -0.99 27.56
CA LYS A 396 -11.09 -0.37 27.61
C LYS A 396 -11.61 -0.23 26.19
N ARG A 397 -12.11 -1.37 25.69
CA ARG A 397 -13.46 -1.45 25.12
C ARG A 397 -13.75 -0.39 24.03
N ARG A 398 -13.05 -0.46 22.90
CA ARG A 398 -13.44 0.24 21.66
C ARG A 398 -13.32 -0.58 20.37
N VAL A 399 -12.81 -1.80 20.46
CA VAL A 399 -12.78 -2.73 19.33
C VAL A 399 -13.96 -3.69 19.48
N GLU A 400 -14.74 -3.85 18.41
CA GLU A 400 -15.80 -4.84 18.32
C GLU A 400 -15.26 -6.26 18.65
N PRO A 401 -15.94 -7.03 19.52
CA PRO A 401 -15.50 -8.38 19.88
C PRO A 401 -15.29 -9.26 18.63
N GLY A 402 -14.08 -9.78 18.47
CA GLY A 402 -13.69 -10.66 17.35
C GLY A 402 -12.90 -9.97 16.25
N LYS A 403 -12.94 -8.65 16.12
CA LYS A 403 -12.18 -7.91 15.09
C LYS A 403 -10.67 -8.12 15.24
N PHE A 404 -10.20 -8.25 16.47
CA PHE A 404 -8.85 -8.69 16.81
C PHE A 404 -8.90 -9.79 17.89
N PHE A 405 -7.98 -10.74 17.82
CA PHE A 405 -7.75 -11.70 18.91
C PHE A 405 -6.25 -11.79 19.19
N ARG A 406 -5.90 -11.93 20.46
CA ARG A 406 -4.52 -12.17 20.88
C ARG A 406 -4.26 -13.67 20.86
N GLU A 407 -3.05 -14.08 20.51
CA GLU A 407 -2.67 -15.51 20.53
C GLU A 407 -2.91 -16.14 21.91
N SER A 408 -2.69 -15.38 22.99
CA SER A 408 -2.96 -15.80 24.36
C SER A 408 -4.44 -16.12 24.67
N MET A 409 -5.37 -15.73 23.79
CA MET A 409 -6.80 -16.05 23.86
C MET A 409 -7.15 -17.37 23.15
N LEU A 410 -6.24 -17.92 22.33
CA LEU A 410 -6.38 -19.22 21.64
C LEU A 410 -6.17 -20.39 22.61
N LYS A 411 -7.05 -20.51 23.60
CA LYS A 411 -7.04 -21.63 24.56
C LYS A 411 -8.19 -22.58 24.28
N LYS A 412 -7.93 -23.87 24.40
CA LYS A 412 -8.93 -24.93 24.25
C LYS A 412 -10.12 -24.65 25.18
N GLY A 413 -11.33 -24.61 24.63
CA GLY A 413 -12.58 -24.41 25.38
C GLY A 413 -13.07 -22.96 25.50
N ILE A 414 -12.32 -21.97 24.99
CA ILE A 414 -12.77 -20.58 24.93
C ILE A 414 -13.55 -20.33 23.64
N VAL A 415 -14.82 -19.90 23.76
CA VAL A 415 -15.63 -19.46 22.62
C VAL A 415 -15.23 -18.03 22.26
N MET A 416 -14.66 -17.83 21.07
CA MET A 416 -14.32 -16.49 20.59
C MET A 416 -15.37 -15.99 19.60
N PRO A 417 -15.92 -14.78 19.80
CA PRO A 417 -16.70 -14.13 18.75
C PRO A 417 -15.77 -13.91 17.56
N MET A 418 -16.22 -14.28 16.38
CA MET A 418 -15.42 -14.22 15.18
C MET A 418 -16.20 -13.38 14.16
N PRO A 419 -15.60 -12.32 13.59
CA PRO A 419 -16.25 -11.53 12.55
C PRO A 419 -16.59 -12.46 11.39
N ASN A 420 -17.51 -12.03 10.54
CA ASN A 420 -17.86 -12.79 9.35
C ASN A 420 -16.59 -13.11 8.51
N ILE A 421 -16.08 -14.35 8.61
CA ILE A 421 -14.89 -14.85 7.88
C ILE A 421 -15.26 -15.33 6.47
N GLN A 422 -16.44 -14.98 5.96
CA GLN A 422 -16.71 -15.23 4.55
C GLN A 422 -15.63 -14.54 3.74
N ASP A 423 -14.91 -15.32 2.93
CA ASP A 423 -14.02 -14.78 1.91
C ASP A 423 -14.89 -14.04 0.90
N LYS A 424 -15.09 -12.75 1.15
CA LYS A 424 -15.85 -11.86 0.27
C LYS A 424 -15.06 -11.56 -1.00
N MET A 425 -13.83 -12.07 -1.15
CA MET A 425 -12.99 -11.70 -2.29
C MET A 425 -13.46 -12.46 -3.52
N PRO A 426 -13.36 -11.86 -4.72
CA PRO A 426 -13.64 -12.59 -5.94
C PRO A 426 -12.80 -13.88 -6.00
N LYS A 427 -13.43 -14.96 -6.48
CA LYS A 427 -12.73 -16.23 -6.71
C LYS A 427 -11.51 -15.98 -7.59
N ARG A 428 -10.35 -16.40 -7.13
CA ARG A 428 -9.08 -16.27 -7.86
C ARG A 428 -8.13 -17.41 -7.53
N ARG A 429 -7.18 -17.61 -8.43
CA ARG A 429 -6.07 -18.54 -8.27
C ARG A 429 -4.79 -17.79 -7.89
N LEU A 430 -3.81 -18.56 -7.47
CA LEU A 430 -2.47 -18.12 -7.11
C LEU A 430 -1.52 -18.61 -8.19
N ILE A 431 -0.66 -17.72 -8.65
CA ILE A 431 0.60 -18.13 -9.25
C ILE A 431 1.59 -18.29 -8.10
N THR A 432 2.21 -19.45 -8.02
CA THR A 432 3.25 -19.73 -7.03
C THR A 432 4.56 -19.08 -7.46
N PRO A 433 5.13 -18.12 -6.68
CA PRO A 433 6.45 -17.59 -6.99
C PRO A 433 7.51 -18.64 -6.60
N PRO A 434 8.44 -19.01 -7.50
CA PRO A 434 9.49 -19.96 -7.16
C PRO A 434 10.50 -19.35 -6.19
N TRP A 435 10.68 -19.96 -5.03
CA TRP A 435 11.76 -19.58 -4.11
C TRP A 435 13.11 -20.14 -4.59
N ARG A 436 14.02 -19.19 -4.84
CA ARG A 436 15.48 -19.26 -5.01
C ARG A 436 16.06 -20.00 -6.23
N ARG A 437 16.75 -19.15 -7.00
CA ARG A 437 17.92 -19.36 -7.86
C ARG A 437 17.69 -20.10 -9.19
N SER A 438 17.90 -19.30 -10.25
CA SER A 438 18.51 -19.68 -11.53
C SER A 438 17.66 -19.92 -12.77
N CYS A 439 16.32 -19.86 -12.73
CA CYS A 439 15.53 -19.97 -13.99
C CYS A 439 14.68 -18.77 -14.40
N TRP A 440 14.62 -17.66 -13.66
CA TRP A 440 13.63 -16.60 -13.91
C TRP A 440 14.25 -15.19 -13.92
N THR A 441 14.89 -14.82 -15.04
CA THR A 441 15.24 -13.42 -15.35
C THR A 441 14.05 -12.60 -15.90
N PRO A 442 13.09 -13.15 -16.68
CA PRO A 442 11.95 -12.38 -17.19
C PRO A 442 11.03 -11.75 -16.14
N TRP A 443 10.61 -12.56 -15.17
CA TRP A 443 9.52 -12.22 -14.24
C TRP A 443 9.98 -11.39 -13.05
N LYS A 444 11.29 -11.36 -12.77
CA LYS A 444 11.85 -10.56 -11.68
C LYS A 444 11.74 -9.06 -11.95
N ASN A 445 11.81 -8.65 -13.21
CA ASN A 445 11.90 -7.24 -13.59
C ASN A 445 10.58 -6.65 -14.11
N ALA A 446 9.58 -7.50 -14.40
CA ALA A 446 8.25 -7.06 -14.79
C ALA A 446 7.55 -6.30 -13.64
N ARG A 447 7.52 -4.97 -13.76
CA ARG A 447 6.87 -4.04 -12.81
C ARG A 447 5.40 -4.43 -12.57
N GLU A 448 4.73 -4.90 -13.61
CA GLU A 448 3.31 -5.27 -13.65
C GLU A 448 3.00 -6.52 -12.80
N LEU A 449 3.88 -7.52 -12.83
CA LEU A 449 3.75 -8.72 -11.99
C LEU A 449 4.02 -8.43 -10.51
N ARG A 450 4.84 -7.41 -10.20
CA ARG A 450 5.01 -6.94 -8.82
C ARG A 450 3.75 -6.24 -8.32
N ALA A 451 3.03 -5.49 -9.17
CA ALA A 451 1.74 -4.90 -8.83
C ALA A 451 0.67 -5.98 -8.56
N LEU A 452 0.54 -6.96 -9.45
CA LEU A 452 -0.35 -8.12 -9.27
C LEU A 452 0.03 -8.97 -8.05
N ALA A 453 1.33 -9.18 -7.80
CA ALA A 453 1.80 -9.93 -6.64
C ALA A 453 1.58 -9.15 -5.33
N ARG A 454 1.67 -7.81 -5.30
CA ARG A 454 1.33 -6.98 -4.15
C ARG A 454 -0.16 -7.03 -3.83
N GLN A 455 -1.01 -6.90 -4.84
CA GLN A 455 -2.47 -7.04 -4.70
C GLN A 455 -2.88 -8.46 -4.23
N ASN A 456 -2.14 -9.50 -4.62
CA ASN A 456 -2.37 -10.88 -4.16
C ASN A 456 -1.59 -11.26 -2.87
N ALA A 457 -0.70 -10.40 -2.37
CA ALA A 457 0.17 -10.69 -1.21
C ALA A 457 -0.53 -10.59 0.14
N ALA A 458 -1.81 -10.22 0.20
CA ALA A 458 -2.59 -10.25 1.44
C ALA A 458 -2.60 -11.63 2.12
N LEU A 459 -2.37 -12.72 1.35
CA LEU A 459 -2.22 -14.09 1.89
C LEU A 459 -0.81 -14.43 2.39
N ARG A 460 0.23 -13.62 2.08
CA ARG A 460 1.62 -13.87 2.50
C ARG A 460 1.99 -13.25 3.84
N ARG A 461 1.18 -12.30 4.34
CA ARG A 461 1.44 -11.57 5.59
C ARG A 461 0.69 -12.12 6.81
N LEU A 462 -0.06 -13.22 6.66
CA LEU A 462 -0.43 -14.09 7.78
C LEU A 462 0.78 -14.94 8.17
N ARG A 463 1.82 -14.32 8.73
CA ARG A 463 2.66 -15.06 9.67
C ARG A 463 1.85 -15.11 10.96
N ILE A 464 1.39 -16.33 11.29
CA ILE A 464 1.03 -16.67 12.66
C ILE A 464 2.27 -16.46 13.52
#